data_AF-A0A6C8H4A0-F1
#
_entry.id   AF-A0A6C8H4A0-F1
#
_cell.length_a   1.000
_cell.length_b   1.000
_cell.length_c   1.000
_cell.angle_alpha   90.00
_cell.angle_beta   90.00
_cell.angle_gamma   90.00
#
_symmetry.space_group_name_H-M   'P 1'
#
loop_
_entity.id
_entity.type
_entity.pdbx_description
1 polymer ?
#
loop_
_entity_poly.entity_id
_entity_poly.type
_entity_poly.pdbx_seq_one_letter_code
_entity_poly.pdbx_strand_id
1 'polypeptide(L)'
;MTTNRAFEIRAGYSHTLGANYDGEGVNFAIFSAHAERVELCLYDPSGEHEIARLELPEYTDEIWHGYVPKLQPGALYGYRVYGPYDPENGHRFNPNKLLIDPYARELVGDIQWNDAHFAYQLLHDDKDLTFDDQDSAPFTPKCRVIDPAEANWEDRQRPSIPWSNAIIYETHVKGFTQLNSAIPEPLRGTFEGMGHKASVDYIKSLGITSVELLPVHWFPDDQHLLDKGLKNFWGYNSLGFFAPATRYYGPKGIQGFRDMV
;
A
#
# COMPACT_ATOMS: atom_id res chain seq x y z
N MET A 1 -24.21 13.61 -11.58
CA MET A 1 -25.29 13.40 -10.59
C MET A 1 -24.68 12.64 -9.42
N THR A 2 -24.08 13.35 -8.47
CA THR A 2 -23.50 12.81 -7.24
C THR A 2 -24.66 12.39 -6.34
N THR A 3 -25.00 11.11 -6.37
CA THR A 3 -25.89 10.53 -5.37
C THR A 3 -25.15 10.61 -4.04
N ASN A 4 -25.64 11.46 -3.14
CA ASN A 4 -25.15 11.57 -1.76
C ASN A 4 -25.50 10.26 -1.04
N ARG A 5 -24.67 9.23 -1.25
CA ARG A 5 -24.85 7.92 -0.63
C ARG A 5 -24.45 8.09 0.83
N ALA A 6 -25.43 8.15 1.72
CA ALA A 6 -25.16 8.10 3.15
C ALA A 6 -24.51 6.74 3.44
N PHE A 7 -23.23 6.74 3.80
CA PHE A 7 -22.55 5.55 4.26
C PHE A 7 -22.94 5.29 5.71
N GLU A 8 -23.27 4.04 6.01
CA GLU A 8 -23.53 3.54 7.37
C GLU A 8 -22.29 2.79 7.84
N ILE A 9 -21.90 2.96 9.11
CA ILE A 9 -20.85 2.16 9.74
C ILE A 9 -21.43 1.39 10.94
N ARG A 10 -21.07 0.11 11.04
CA ARG A 10 -21.49 -0.83 12.10
C ARG A 10 -20.26 -1.29 12.89
N ALA A 11 -20.48 -2.03 13.97
CA ALA A 11 -19.43 -2.50 14.86
C ALA A 11 -18.27 -3.24 14.16
N GLY A 12 -18.56 -4.13 13.20
CA GLY A 12 -17.52 -4.94 12.57
C GLY A 12 -16.81 -5.87 13.56
N TYR A 13 -15.55 -6.20 13.28
CA TYR A 13 -14.74 -7.09 14.12
C TYR A 13 -13.25 -6.70 14.11
N SER A 14 -12.54 -7.01 15.21
CA SER A 14 -11.13 -6.64 15.44
C SER A 14 -10.10 -7.68 14.96
N HIS A 15 -10.48 -8.95 14.79
CA HIS A 15 -9.51 -10.06 14.69
C HIS A 15 -8.75 -10.17 13.35
N THR A 16 -9.20 -9.48 12.28
CA THR A 16 -8.48 -9.42 11.00
C THR A 16 -8.21 -7.97 10.64
N LEU A 17 -6.93 -7.61 10.64
CA LEU A 17 -6.48 -6.23 10.40
C LEU A 17 -6.60 -5.83 8.92
N GLY A 18 -6.69 -4.52 8.72
CA GLY A 18 -6.88 -3.86 7.44
C GLY A 18 -8.31 -3.89 6.91
N ALA A 19 -8.47 -3.52 5.64
CA ALA A 19 -9.74 -3.60 4.92
C ALA A 19 -10.01 -4.98 4.33
N ASN A 20 -11.10 -5.63 4.76
CA ASN A 20 -11.47 -6.99 4.41
C ASN A 20 -12.89 -7.04 3.82
N TYR A 21 -12.98 -7.31 2.52
CA TYR A 21 -14.24 -7.53 1.82
C TYR A 21 -14.77 -8.95 2.06
N ASP A 22 -16.06 -9.10 2.37
CA ASP A 22 -16.70 -10.39 2.70
C ASP A 22 -17.81 -10.80 1.71
N GLY A 23 -18.00 -10.06 0.61
CA GLY A 23 -19.10 -10.25 -0.34
C GLY A 23 -20.23 -9.23 -0.16
N GLU A 24 -20.52 -8.81 1.07
CA GLU A 24 -21.65 -7.94 1.41
C GLU A 24 -21.20 -6.52 1.81
N GLY A 25 -19.94 -6.34 2.16
CA GLY A 25 -19.36 -5.06 2.58
C GLY A 25 -17.90 -5.22 2.99
N VAL A 26 -17.36 -4.20 3.67
CA VAL A 26 -15.95 -4.17 4.06
C VAL A 26 -15.81 -3.94 5.55
N ASN A 27 -15.11 -4.86 6.23
CA ASN A 27 -14.65 -4.67 7.60
C ASN A 27 -13.30 -3.95 7.60
N PHE A 28 -13.19 -2.90 8.40
CA PHE A 28 -11.96 -2.15 8.64
C PHE A 28 -11.51 -2.38 10.07
N ALA A 29 -10.23 -2.70 10.27
CA ALA A 29 -9.63 -2.83 11.58
C ALA A 29 -8.19 -2.30 11.59
N ILE A 30 -7.87 -1.39 12.49
CA ILE A 30 -6.55 -0.76 12.61
C ILE A 30 -6.11 -0.70 14.07
N PHE A 31 -4.87 -1.13 14.31
CA PHE A 31 -4.25 -1.04 15.62
C PHE A 31 -3.85 0.42 15.93
N SER A 32 -4.23 0.91 17.10
CA SER A 32 -3.68 2.13 17.70
C SER A 32 -4.01 2.20 19.20
N ALA A 33 -3.01 1.89 20.04
CA ALA A 33 -3.15 1.88 21.50
C ALA A 33 -3.34 3.26 22.14
N HIS A 34 -2.94 4.34 21.45
CA HIS A 34 -2.92 5.70 21.99
C HIS A 34 -3.84 6.67 21.24
N ALA A 35 -4.57 6.21 20.21
CA ALA A 35 -5.56 7.06 19.57
C ALA A 35 -6.73 7.32 20.52
N GLU A 36 -7.28 8.52 20.44
CA GLU A 36 -8.52 8.89 21.12
C GLU A 36 -9.73 8.73 20.19
N ARG A 37 -9.49 8.77 18.88
CA ARG A 37 -10.51 8.59 17.84
C ARG A 37 -9.87 8.25 16.50
N VAL A 38 -10.52 7.39 15.72
CA VAL A 38 -10.10 7.05 14.35
C VAL A 38 -11.25 7.31 13.38
N GLU A 39 -10.97 8.07 12.33
CA GLU A 39 -11.90 8.31 11.24
C GLU A 39 -11.41 7.63 9.95
N LEU A 40 -12.29 6.82 9.36
CA LEU A 40 -12.15 6.27 8.02
C LEU A 40 -12.59 7.32 6.99
N CYS A 41 -11.67 7.76 6.15
CA CYS A 41 -11.94 8.65 5.03
C CYS A 41 -12.12 7.83 3.75
N LEU A 42 -13.28 7.92 3.10
CA LEU A 42 -13.55 7.31 1.80
C LEU A 42 -13.43 8.35 0.69
N TYR A 43 -12.85 7.95 -0.44
CA TYR A 43 -12.64 8.81 -1.60
C TYR A 43 -13.41 8.30 -2.82
N ASP A 44 -13.65 9.22 -3.75
CA ASP A 44 -14.16 8.88 -5.08
C ASP A 44 -13.14 8.02 -5.87
N PRO A 45 -13.53 7.46 -7.03
CA PRO A 45 -12.64 6.61 -7.81
C PRO A 45 -11.38 7.31 -8.37
N SER A 46 -11.37 8.65 -8.46
CA SER A 46 -10.14 9.39 -8.82
C SER A 46 -9.18 9.52 -7.63
N GLY A 47 -9.70 9.42 -6.39
CA GLY A 47 -8.92 9.59 -5.16
C GLY A 47 -8.71 11.07 -4.80
N GLU A 48 -9.36 11.98 -5.51
CA GLU A 48 -9.19 13.44 -5.38
C GLU A 48 -10.17 14.02 -4.37
N HIS A 49 -11.39 13.49 -4.30
CA HIS A 49 -12.43 14.03 -3.43
C HIS A 49 -12.82 13.04 -2.33
N GLU A 50 -12.78 13.50 -1.09
CA GLU A 50 -13.36 12.76 0.04
C GLU A 50 -14.89 12.75 -0.11
N ILE A 51 -15.47 11.56 -0.16
CA ILE A 51 -16.92 11.36 -0.34
C ILE A 51 -17.62 10.99 0.98
N ALA A 52 -16.86 10.53 1.97
CA ALA A 52 -17.37 10.27 3.31
C ALA A 52 -16.24 10.22 4.34
N ARG A 53 -16.61 10.50 5.58
CA ARG A 53 -15.75 10.38 6.75
C ARG A 53 -16.55 9.72 7.87
N LEU A 54 -16.08 8.57 8.35
CA LEU A 54 -16.82 7.69 9.26
C LEU A 54 -15.95 7.42 10.48
N GLU A 55 -16.41 7.79 11.66
CA GLU A 55 -15.75 7.40 12.91
C GLU A 55 -15.86 5.89 13.11
N LEU A 56 -14.75 5.22 13.40
CA LEU A 56 -14.76 3.79 13.73
C LEU A 56 -15.44 3.60 15.10
N PRO A 57 -16.57 2.88 15.17
CA PRO A 57 -17.44 2.91 16.35
C PRO A 57 -16.93 2.07 17.53
N GLU A 58 -16.05 1.10 17.28
CA GLU A 58 -15.67 0.11 18.28
C GLU A 58 -14.15 0.07 18.48
N TYR A 59 -13.75 -0.25 19.72
CA TYR A 59 -12.37 -0.37 20.15
C TYR A 59 -12.22 -1.59 21.06
N THR A 60 -11.54 -2.62 20.55
CA THR A 60 -11.32 -3.89 21.27
C THR A 60 -9.83 -4.24 21.21
N ASP A 61 -9.19 -4.47 22.35
CA ASP A 61 -7.78 -4.87 22.44
C ASP A 61 -6.83 -3.99 21.60
N GLU A 62 -6.93 -2.66 21.75
CA GLU A 62 -6.11 -1.67 21.04
C GLU A 62 -6.38 -1.58 19.53
N ILE A 63 -7.42 -2.23 19.04
CA ILE A 63 -7.83 -2.25 17.64
C ILE A 63 -9.13 -1.47 17.49
N TRP A 64 -9.09 -0.43 16.68
CA TRP A 64 -10.26 0.32 16.22
C TRP A 64 -10.88 -0.40 15.03
N HIS A 65 -12.19 -0.61 15.03
CA HIS A 65 -12.84 -1.34 13.96
C HIS A 65 -14.26 -0.86 13.64
N GLY A 66 -14.68 -1.17 12.42
CA GLY A 66 -16.00 -0.86 11.92
C GLY A 66 -16.28 -1.57 10.59
N TYR A 67 -17.56 -1.75 10.27
CA TYR A 67 -18.00 -2.42 9.05
C TYR A 67 -18.87 -1.49 8.22
N VAL A 68 -18.55 -1.34 6.93
CA VAL A 68 -19.30 -0.52 5.97
C VAL A 68 -20.05 -1.43 5.01
N PRO A 69 -21.38 -1.60 5.18
CA PRO A 69 -22.18 -2.44 4.29
C PRO A 69 -22.15 -1.93 2.86
N LYS A 70 -22.19 -2.85 1.89
CA LYS A 70 -22.26 -2.60 0.44
C LYS A 70 -21.07 -1.85 -0.15
N LEU A 71 -20.03 -1.55 0.63
CA LEU A 71 -18.77 -1.09 0.10
C LEU A 71 -18.14 -2.23 -0.72
N GLN A 72 -17.56 -1.90 -1.87
CA GLN A 72 -17.06 -2.87 -2.84
C GLN A 72 -15.53 -2.79 -2.95
N PRO A 73 -14.86 -3.87 -3.38
CA PRO A 73 -13.49 -3.82 -3.85
C PRO A 73 -13.28 -2.68 -4.86
N GLY A 74 -12.10 -2.06 -4.81
CA GLY A 74 -11.77 -0.86 -5.58
C GLY A 74 -12.07 0.45 -4.85
N ALA A 75 -12.83 0.44 -3.76
CA ALA A 75 -13.03 1.62 -2.93
C ALA A 75 -11.70 2.18 -2.40
N LEU A 76 -11.55 3.50 -2.47
CA LEU A 76 -10.35 4.20 -2.03
C LEU A 76 -10.56 4.78 -0.64
N TYR A 77 -9.56 4.61 0.23
CA TYR A 77 -9.65 5.05 1.61
C TYR A 77 -8.32 5.50 2.21
N GLY A 78 -8.39 6.13 3.37
CA GLY A 78 -7.28 6.39 4.29
C GLY A 78 -7.83 6.66 5.70
N TYR A 79 -6.95 6.95 6.65
CA TYR A 79 -7.32 7.20 8.03
C TYR A 79 -6.92 8.61 8.50
N ARG A 80 -7.74 9.20 9.35
CA ARG A 80 -7.34 10.31 10.22
C ARG A 80 -7.38 9.83 11.67
N VAL A 81 -6.28 10.01 12.38
CA VAL A 81 -6.13 9.49 13.73
C VAL A 81 -5.92 10.64 14.70
N TYR A 82 -6.81 10.74 15.66
CA TYR A 82 -6.81 11.75 16.72
C TYR A 82 -6.15 11.17 17.97
N GLY A 83 -5.51 12.05 18.73
CA GLY A 83 -4.87 11.72 19.99
C GLY A 83 -3.97 12.87 20.45
N PRO A 84 -3.16 12.65 21.49
CA PRO A 84 -2.27 13.67 22.01
C PRO A 84 -1.21 14.11 20.99
N TYR A 85 -1.00 15.42 20.87
CA TYR A 85 0.21 15.97 20.26
C TYR A 85 1.12 16.46 21.38
N ASP A 86 2.01 15.57 21.83
CA ASP A 86 3.00 15.78 22.87
C ASP A 86 4.36 15.23 22.38
N PRO A 87 5.05 15.98 21.50
CA PRO A 87 6.27 15.52 20.85
C PRO A 87 7.40 15.17 21.83
N GLU A 88 7.45 15.80 23.01
CA GLU A 88 8.46 15.54 24.04
C GLU A 88 8.32 14.13 24.63
N ASN A 89 7.09 13.61 24.69
CA ASN A 89 6.79 12.23 25.11
C ASN A 89 6.57 11.27 23.92
N GLY A 90 6.86 11.73 22.69
CA GLY A 90 6.77 10.92 21.47
C GLY A 90 5.37 10.80 20.86
N HIS A 91 4.34 11.40 21.46
CA HIS A 91 2.99 11.42 20.89
C HIS A 91 2.89 12.48 19.79
N ARG A 92 2.58 12.03 18.56
CA ARG A 92 2.57 12.89 17.35
C ARG A 92 1.29 12.74 16.56
N PHE A 93 0.16 12.57 17.24
CA PHE A 93 -1.13 12.46 16.57
C PHE A 93 -1.48 13.78 15.89
N ASN A 94 -1.71 13.74 14.58
CA ASN A 94 -2.12 14.89 13.81
C ASN A 94 -3.21 14.48 12.82
N PRO A 95 -4.50 14.75 13.14
CA PRO A 95 -5.61 14.32 12.30
C PRO A 95 -5.69 15.09 10.98
N ASN A 96 -4.92 16.17 10.79
CA ASN A 96 -4.82 16.90 9.52
C ASN A 96 -4.03 16.10 8.48
N LYS A 97 -3.24 15.11 8.90
CA LYS A 97 -2.47 14.23 8.03
C LYS A 97 -3.29 12.98 7.69
N LEU A 98 -3.54 12.77 6.41
CA LEU A 98 -4.12 11.52 5.93
C LEU A 98 -3.07 10.41 6.06
N LEU A 99 -3.43 9.34 6.76
CA LEU A 99 -2.59 8.17 6.96
C LEU A 99 -3.02 7.04 6.02
N ILE A 100 -2.04 6.29 5.54
CA ILE A 100 -2.28 5.01 4.89
C ILE A 100 -2.56 3.93 5.95
N ASP A 101 -3.36 2.93 5.59
CA ASP A 101 -3.51 1.73 6.39
C ASP A 101 -2.21 0.91 6.35
N PRO A 102 -1.56 0.61 7.49
CA PRO A 102 -0.37 -0.22 7.52
C PRO A 102 -0.60 -1.66 7.01
N TYR A 103 -1.86 -2.09 6.94
CA TYR A 103 -2.30 -3.38 6.40
C TYR A 103 -2.87 -3.28 4.97
N ALA A 104 -2.74 -2.12 4.31
CA ALA A 104 -3.18 -1.95 2.93
C ALA A 104 -2.46 -2.94 2.00
N ARG A 105 -3.25 -3.64 1.18
CA ARG A 105 -2.74 -4.62 0.21
C ARG A 105 -2.52 -4.03 -1.18
N GLU A 106 -2.97 -2.80 -1.38
CA GLU A 106 -2.74 -2.02 -2.59
C GLU A 106 -2.84 -0.52 -2.27
N LEU A 107 -1.91 0.26 -2.81
CA LEU A 107 -1.90 1.72 -2.75
C LEU A 107 -2.08 2.29 -4.17
N VAL A 108 -2.78 3.42 -4.26
CA VAL A 108 -3.12 4.08 -5.52
C VAL A 108 -2.53 5.47 -5.55
N GLY A 109 -1.73 5.72 -6.58
CA GLY A 109 -0.95 6.94 -6.73
C GLY A 109 0.44 6.84 -6.10
N ASP A 110 1.22 7.89 -6.29
CA ASP A 110 2.51 8.11 -5.66
C ASP A 110 2.38 9.21 -4.59
N ILE A 111 3.35 9.29 -3.67
CA ILE A 111 3.46 10.46 -2.80
C ILE A 111 3.84 11.67 -3.65
N GLN A 112 2.97 12.68 -3.63
CA GLN A 112 3.32 14.00 -4.13
C GLN A 112 3.89 14.75 -2.94
N TRP A 113 5.21 14.85 -2.84
CA TRP A 113 5.81 15.48 -1.67
C TRP A 113 5.42 16.95 -1.55
N ASN A 114 5.09 17.32 -0.32
CA ASN A 114 4.56 18.61 0.05
C ASN A 114 4.77 18.80 1.56
N ASP A 115 4.99 20.04 1.99
CA ASP A 115 5.19 20.38 3.40
C ASP A 115 4.02 19.94 4.27
N ALA A 116 2.80 19.87 3.71
CA ALA A 116 1.61 19.38 4.40
C ALA A 116 1.71 17.93 4.88
N HIS A 117 2.64 17.10 4.38
CA HIS A 117 2.87 15.74 4.90
C HIS A 117 3.52 15.73 6.29
N PHE A 118 4.18 16.81 6.69
CA PHE A 118 4.83 16.88 7.98
C PHE A 118 3.81 17.25 9.06
N ALA A 119 3.85 16.55 10.20
CA ALA A 119 2.98 16.84 11.35
C ALA A 119 3.30 18.19 12.03
N TYR A 120 4.40 18.82 11.64
CA TYR A 120 4.98 20.02 12.21
C TYR A 120 5.40 20.98 11.08
N GLN A 121 5.60 22.25 11.43
CA GLN A 121 5.99 23.30 10.50
C GLN A 121 7.50 23.22 10.21
N LEU A 122 7.87 22.80 8.99
CA LEU A 122 9.27 22.55 8.61
C LEU A 122 10.25 23.72 8.84
N LEU A 123 9.78 24.95 8.63
CA LEU A 123 10.60 26.16 8.68
C LEU A 123 10.51 26.91 10.02
N HIS A 124 9.79 26.36 11.00
CA HIS A 124 9.66 26.97 12.31
C HIS A 124 10.92 26.70 13.17
N ASP A 125 11.30 27.66 14.02
CA ASP A 125 12.49 27.57 14.87
C ASP A 125 12.41 26.38 15.85
N ASP A 126 11.21 26.14 16.40
CA ASP A 126 10.91 24.99 17.27
C ASP A 126 10.73 23.65 16.53
N LYS A 127 10.89 23.64 15.20
CA LYS A 127 10.92 22.44 14.34
C LYS A 127 9.78 21.44 14.64
N ASP A 128 10.14 20.21 15.01
CA ASP A 128 9.26 19.07 15.20
C ASP A 128 8.46 19.09 16.50
N LEU A 129 8.61 20.15 17.31
CA LEU A 129 7.75 20.43 18.46
C LEU A 129 6.47 21.19 18.06
N THR A 130 6.46 21.82 16.90
CA THR A 130 5.29 22.57 16.41
C THR A 130 4.21 21.65 15.86
N PHE A 131 3.01 22.19 15.67
CA PHE A 131 1.87 21.51 15.06
C PHE A 131 1.52 22.17 13.73
N ASP A 132 1.43 21.39 12.65
CA ASP A 132 1.00 21.86 11.33
C ASP A 132 -0.43 21.37 11.03
N ASP A 133 -1.33 22.30 10.71
CA ASP A 133 -2.76 22.04 10.48
C ASP A 133 -3.15 21.90 9.00
N GLN A 134 -2.18 21.87 8.08
CA GLN A 134 -2.45 21.71 6.66
C GLN A 134 -2.92 20.28 6.35
N ASP A 135 -3.87 20.16 5.42
CA ASP A 135 -4.38 18.86 4.98
C ASP A 135 -3.41 18.18 4.00
N SER A 136 -2.94 16.97 4.34
CA SER A 136 -2.06 16.18 3.46
C SER A 136 -2.83 15.30 2.45
N ALA A 137 -4.15 15.21 2.55
CA ALA A 137 -4.95 14.29 1.72
C ALA A 137 -4.77 14.44 0.20
N PRO A 138 -4.66 15.66 -0.37
CA PRO A 138 -4.43 15.83 -1.82
C PRO A 138 -3.11 15.23 -2.32
N PHE A 139 -2.15 15.07 -1.41
CA PHE A 139 -0.77 14.72 -1.70
C PHE A 139 -0.39 13.28 -1.30
N THR A 140 -1.30 12.61 -0.59
CA THR A 140 -1.10 11.27 -0.02
C THR A 140 -1.74 10.21 -0.93
N PRO A 141 -1.05 9.09 -1.25
CA PRO A 141 -1.67 7.98 -1.97
C PRO A 141 -2.84 7.40 -1.17
N LYS A 142 -3.81 6.81 -1.86
CA LYS A 142 -4.98 6.20 -1.21
C LYS A 142 -4.80 4.70 -1.09
N CYS A 143 -5.28 4.12 -0.02
CA CYS A 143 -5.39 2.67 0.11
C CYS A 143 -6.56 2.19 -0.74
N ARG A 144 -6.45 0.98 -1.32
CA ARG A 144 -7.53 0.36 -2.08
C ARG A 144 -8.00 -0.90 -1.38
N VAL A 145 -9.32 -1.03 -1.23
CA VAL A 145 -9.94 -2.29 -0.82
C VAL A 145 -9.75 -3.31 -1.95
N ILE A 146 -9.20 -4.47 -1.64
CA ILE A 146 -9.05 -5.57 -2.61
C ILE A 146 -10.07 -6.66 -2.34
N ASP A 147 -10.41 -7.43 -3.37
CA ASP A 147 -11.11 -8.69 -3.21
C ASP A 147 -10.09 -9.82 -2.95
N PRO A 148 -10.12 -10.49 -1.78
CA PRO A 148 -9.27 -11.65 -1.55
C PRO A 148 -9.59 -12.84 -2.48
N ALA A 149 -10.82 -12.96 -2.96
CA ALA A 149 -11.28 -14.07 -3.81
C ALA A 149 -10.88 -13.94 -5.29
N GLU A 150 -10.41 -12.76 -5.74
CA GLU A 150 -9.92 -12.57 -7.11
C GLU A 150 -8.70 -13.44 -7.45
N ALA A 151 -7.95 -13.86 -6.43
CA ALA A 151 -6.81 -14.74 -6.62
C ALA A 151 -7.27 -16.20 -6.71
N ASN A 152 -7.34 -16.74 -7.93
CA ASN A 152 -7.52 -18.18 -8.12
C ASN A 152 -6.21 -18.92 -7.78
N TRP A 153 -6.08 -19.39 -6.54
CA TRP A 153 -4.95 -20.18 -6.06
C TRP A 153 -5.11 -21.68 -6.32
N GLU A 154 -6.18 -22.10 -7.01
CA GLU A 154 -6.37 -23.50 -7.37
C GLU A 154 -5.25 -23.91 -8.34
N ASP A 155 -4.32 -24.71 -7.82
CA ASP A 155 -3.29 -25.46 -8.57
C ASP A 155 -1.93 -24.78 -8.81
N ARG A 156 -1.18 -24.49 -7.73
CA ARG A 156 0.29 -24.36 -7.82
C ARG A 156 0.97 -25.30 -6.83
N GLN A 157 1.50 -26.43 -7.31
CA GLN A 157 2.51 -27.20 -6.58
C GLN A 157 3.72 -26.30 -6.34
N ARG A 158 3.78 -25.66 -5.17
CA ARG A 158 4.89 -24.78 -4.80
C ARG A 158 6.17 -25.62 -4.72
N PRO A 159 7.24 -25.26 -5.44
CA PRO A 159 8.51 -25.95 -5.34
C PRO A 159 9.02 -25.88 -3.90
N SER A 160 9.26 -27.03 -3.27
CA SER A 160 9.90 -27.13 -1.96
C SER A 160 11.35 -27.60 -2.15
N ILE A 161 12.22 -26.66 -2.54
CA ILE A 161 13.63 -26.94 -2.79
C ILE A 161 14.37 -27.06 -1.45
N PRO A 162 15.03 -28.20 -1.14
CA PRO A 162 15.85 -28.32 0.06
C PRO A 162 17.00 -27.30 0.03
N TRP A 163 17.34 -26.71 1.18
CA TRP A 163 18.43 -25.73 1.29
C TRP A 163 19.78 -26.22 0.75
N SER A 164 20.08 -27.51 0.88
CA SER A 164 21.31 -28.11 0.32
C SER A 164 21.39 -28.07 -1.21
N ASN A 165 20.24 -27.90 -1.87
CA ASN A 165 20.11 -27.86 -3.32
C ASN A 165 19.78 -26.44 -3.82
N ALA A 166 19.65 -25.47 -2.91
CA ALA A 166 19.25 -24.12 -3.25
C ALA A 166 20.40 -23.36 -3.91
N ILE A 167 20.13 -22.78 -5.08
CA ILE A 167 20.99 -21.83 -5.77
C ILE A 167 20.18 -20.55 -5.94
N ILE A 168 20.56 -19.51 -5.19
CA ILE A 168 19.85 -18.24 -5.12
C ILE A 168 20.36 -17.29 -6.19
N TYR A 169 19.44 -16.65 -6.90
CA TYR A 169 19.72 -15.61 -7.87
C TYR A 169 19.02 -14.32 -7.46
N GLU A 170 19.79 -13.39 -6.87
CA GLU A 170 19.31 -12.05 -6.55
C GLU A 170 19.07 -11.25 -7.82
N THR A 171 17.90 -10.64 -7.96
CA THR A 171 17.58 -9.81 -9.12
C THR A 171 16.58 -8.70 -8.83
N HIS A 172 16.60 -7.70 -9.70
CA HIS A 172 15.70 -6.57 -9.65
C HIS A 172 14.61 -6.71 -10.70
N VAL A 173 13.33 -6.70 -10.30
CA VAL A 173 12.15 -6.87 -11.20
C VAL A 173 12.26 -6.02 -12.48
N LYS A 174 12.47 -4.71 -12.31
CA LYS A 174 12.70 -3.78 -13.43
C LYS A 174 13.95 -4.12 -14.23
N GLY A 175 15.13 -4.06 -13.59
CA GLY A 175 16.42 -4.21 -14.27
C GLY A 175 16.57 -5.51 -15.07
N PHE A 176 15.99 -6.61 -14.58
CA PHE A 176 16.10 -7.92 -15.20
C PHE A 176 15.52 -7.99 -16.61
N THR A 177 14.40 -7.30 -16.86
CA THR A 177 13.66 -7.44 -18.12
C THR A 177 13.54 -6.15 -18.94
N GLN A 178 13.91 -4.99 -18.38
CA GLN A 178 13.72 -3.68 -19.02
C GLN A 178 14.28 -3.59 -20.45
N LEU A 179 15.43 -4.23 -20.70
CA LEU A 179 16.13 -4.21 -21.99
C LEU A 179 16.05 -5.54 -22.76
N ASN A 180 15.24 -6.48 -22.27
CA ASN A 180 15.13 -7.80 -22.89
C ASN A 180 14.19 -7.75 -24.11
N SER A 181 14.76 -7.78 -25.31
CA SER A 181 14.01 -7.71 -26.57
C SER A 181 13.11 -8.92 -26.83
N ALA A 182 13.35 -10.05 -26.17
CA ALA A 182 12.51 -11.26 -26.27
C ALA A 182 11.20 -11.14 -25.47
N ILE A 183 11.05 -10.09 -24.66
CA ILE A 183 9.83 -9.79 -23.91
C ILE A 183 9.09 -8.64 -24.62
N PRO A 184 7.76 -8.72 -24.82
CA PRO A 184 6.97 -7.61 -25.35
C PRO A 184 7.17 -6.34 -24.54
N GLU A 185 7.31 -5.20 -25.21
CA GLU A 185 7.60 -3.90 -24.57
C GLU A 185 6.71 -3.58 -23.35
N PRO A 186 5.38 -3.80 -23.38
CA PRO A 186 4.51 -3.48 -22.24
C PRO A 186 4.76 -4.31 -20.97
N LEU A 187 5.50 -5.42 -21.07
CA LEU A 187 5.82 -6.30 -19.94
C LEU A 187 7.25 -6.10 -19.44
N ARG A 188 8.07 -5.30 -20.15
CA ARG A 188 9.47 -5.11 -19.76
C ARG A 188 9.55 -4.28 -18.49
N GLY A 189 10.31 -4.79 -17.55
CA GLY A 189 10.53 -4.19 -16.24
C GLY A 189 9.37 -4.36 -15.25
N THR A 190 8.43 -5.27 -15.52
CA THR A 190 7.25 -5.54 -14.68
C THR A 190 7.28 -6.95 -14.09
N PHE A 191 6.36 -7.23 -13.15
CA PHE A 191 6.16 -8.57 -12.62
C PHE A 191 5.81 -9.59 -13.71
N GLU A 192 4.97 -9.22 -14.68
CA GLU A 192 4.63 -10.08 -15.82
C GLU A 192 5.85 -10.36 -16.70
N GLY A 193 6.75 -9.37 -16.88
CA GLY A 193 8.02 -9.59 -17.56
C GLY A 193 8.90 -10.61 -16.84
N MET A 194 8.94 -10.55 -15.51
CA MET A 194 9.68 -11.51 -14.69
C MET A 194 9.12 -12.93 -14.82
N GLY A 195 7.79 -13.07 -14.85
CA GLY A 195 7.09 -14.34 -15.08
C GLY A 195 7.03 -14.79 -16.54
N HIS A 196 7.49 -13.97 -17.50
CA HIS A 196 7.41 -14.29 -18.92
C HIS A 196 8.27 -15.51 -19.27
N LYS A 197 7.83 -16.32 -20.24
CA LYS A 197 8.51 -17.56 -20.66
C LYS A 197 10.01 -17.35 -20.94
N ALA A 198 10.38 -16.26 -21.60
CA ALA A 198 11.78 -15.94 -21.91
C ALA A 198 12.65 -15.76 -20.64
N SER A 199 12.10 -15.14 -19.60
CA SER A 199 12.75 -14.98 -18.29
C SER A 199 12.91 -16.33 -17.59
N VAL A 200 11.83 -17.12 -17.54
CA VAL A 200 11.80 -18.42 -16.88
C VAL A 200 12.74 -19.42 -17.57
N ASP A 201 12.73 -19.50 -18.90
CA ASP A 201 13.62 -20.37 -19.66
C ASP A 201 15.09 -20.02 -19.42
N TYR A 202 15.43 -18.73 -19.37
CA TYR A 202 16.79 -18.27 -19.08
C TYR A 202 17.23 -18.71 -17.67
N ILE A 203 16.45 -18.41 -16.64
CA ILE A 203 16.75 -18.76 -15.24
C ILE A 203 16.91 -20.28 -15.10
N LYS A 204 16.02 -21.07 -15.73
CA LYS A 204 16.14 -22.53 -15.76
C LYS A 204 17.41 -23.01 -16.46
N SER A 205 17.79 -22.40 -17.58
CA SER A 205 18.99 -22.81 -18.32
C SER A 205 20.31 -22.51 -17.57
N LEU A 206 20.31 -21.54 -16.66
CA LEU A 206 21.42 -21.29 -15.74
C LEU A 206 21.53 -22.34 -14.62
N GLY A 207 20.48 -23.14 -14.39
CA GLY A 207 20.41 -24.10 -13.28
C GLY A 207 20.05 -23.47 -11.93
N ILE A 208 19.53 -22.24 -11.90
CA ILE A 208 19.06 -21.56 -10.69
C ILE A 208 17.78 -22.24 -10.17
N THR A 209 17.65 -22.35 -8.85
CA THR A 209 16.47 -22.95 -8.22
C THR A 209 15.54 -21.93 -7.59
N SER A 210 16.08 -20.80 -7.13
CA SER A 210 15.36 -19.82 -6.32
C SER A 210 15.77 -18.41 -6.72
N VAL A 211 14.78 -17.55 -6.95
CA VAL A 211 14.99 -16.15 -7.26
C VAL A 211 14.73 -15.33 -6.00
N GLU A 212 15.68 -14.47 -5.64
CA GLU A 212 15.51 -13.50 -4.57
C GLU A 212 15.29 -12.13 -5.20
N LEU A 213 14.10 -11.58 -5.02
CA LEU A 213 13.79 -10.26 -5.57
C LEU A 213 14.28 -9.18 -4.60
N LEU A 214 14.91 -8.14 -5.16
CA LEU A 214 15.02 -6.84 -4.46
C LEU A 214 13.63 -6.34 -4.01
N PRO A 215 13.56 -5.39 -3.05
CA PRO A 215 12.31 -4.95 -2.42
C PRO A 215 11.14 -4.79 -3.39
N VAL A 216 10.06 -5.53 -3.10
CA VAL A 216 8.80 -5.47 -3.86
C VAL A 216 7.64 -4.90 -3.05
N HIS A 217 7.84 -4.53 -1.79
CA HIS A 217 6.87 -3.74 -1.02
C HIS A 217 6.66 -2.37 -1.68
N TRP A 218 5.56 -1.70 -1.39
CA TRP A 218 5.35 -0.34 -1.87
C TRP A 218 6.35 0.61 -1.19
N PHE A 219 7.04 1.43 -1.98
CA PHE A 219 8.01 2.41 -1.51
C PHE A 219 7.94 3.71 -2.34
N PRO A 220 8.19 4.88 -1.73
CA PRO A 220 8.28 6.14 -2.44
C PRO A 220 9.70 6.41 -2.96
N ASP A 221 9.81 7.43 -3.81
CA ASP A 221 11.10 8.09 -4.09
C ASP A 221 11.28 9.24 -3.09
N ASP A 222 12.38 9.29 -2.34
CA ASP A 222 12.63 10.36 -1.37
C ASP A 222 12.74 11.75 -2.02
N GLN A 223 12.26 12.80 -1.33
CA GLN A 223 12.29 14.18 -1.83
C GLN A 223 13.68 14.60 -2.33
N HIS A 224 14.73 14.31 -1.56
CA HIS A 224 16.10 14.70 -1.89
C HIS A 224 16.66 14.02 -3.17
N LEU A 225 16.06 12.88 -3.60
CA LEU A 225 16.38 12.24 -4.88
C LEU A 225 15.64 12.96 -6.01
N LEU A 226 14.35 13.25 -5.81
CA LEU A 226 13.52 13.92 -6.80
C LEU A 226 14.03 15.32 -7.11
N ASP A 227 14.51 16.07 -6.11
CA ASP A 227 15.15 17.38 -6.27
C ASP A 227 16.38 17.34 -7.21
N LYS A 228 16.99 16.15 -7.35
CA LYS A 228 18.15 15.90 -8.21
C LYS A 228 17.78 15.20 -9.53
N GLY A 229 16.49 15.00 -9.81
CA GLY A 229 16.01 14.22 -10.95
C GLY A 229 16.34 12.73 -10.86
N LEU A 230 16.59 12.21 -9.65
CA LEU A 230 16.88 10.81 -9.38
C LEU A 230 15.63 10.08 -8.86
N LYS A 231 15.70 8.74 -8.80
CA LYS A 231 14.67 7.88 -8.22
C LYS A 231 15.30 6.80 -7.34
N ASN A 232 14.54 6.32 -6.37
CA ASN A 232 14.90 5.12 -5.61
C ASN A 232 14.72 3.91 -6.52
N PHE A 233 15.82 3.42 -7.08
CA PHE A 233 15.79 2.24 -7.94
C PHE A 233 15.59 0.97 -7.12
N TRP A 234 16.39 0.77 -6.07
CA TRP A 234 16.41 -0.48 -5.30
C TRP A 234 15.18 -0.73 -4.43
N GLY A 235 14.55 0.32 -3.90
CA GLY A 235 13.32 0.20 -3.12
C GLY A 235 13.47 -0.10 -1.64
N TYR A 236 14.67 0.04 -1.07
CA TYR A 236 14.92 -0.11 0.38
C TYR A 236 14.38 1.08 1.20
N ASN A 237 13.08 1.38 1.07
CA ASN A 237 12.35 2.41 1.81
C ASN A 237 10.86 2.04 1.88
N SER A 238 10.55 0.87 2.45
CA SER A 238 9.18 0.33 2.46
C SER A 238 8.23 1.19 3.29
N LEU A 239 7.08 1.55 2.70
CA LEU A 239 5.99 2.22 3.40
C LEU A 239 4.72 1.34 3.46
N GLY A 240 4.50 0.47 2.47
CA GLY A 240 3.38 -0.49 2.46
C GLY A 240 3.88 -1.94 2.45
N PHE A 241 3.93 -2.58 3.62
CA PHE A 241 4.47 -3.95 3.77
C PHE A 241 3.60 -5.04 3.12
N PHE A 242 2.30 -4.79 2.97
CA PHE A 242 1.36 -5.73 2.36
C PHE A 242 1.00 -5.37 0.92
N ALA A 243 1.45 -4.21 0.43
CA ALA A 243 1.18 -3.73 -0.92
C ALA A 243 2.41 -3.95 -1.81
N PRO A 244 2.28 -4.60 -2.97
CA PRO A 244 3.36 -4.64 -3.94
C PRO A 244 3.67 -3.25 -4.53
N ALA A 245 4.91 -3.04 -4.97
CA ALA A 245 5.33 -1.80 -5.62
C ALA A 245 4.60 -1.61 -6.96
N THR A 246 3.68 -0.63 -7.02
CA THR A 246 2.86 -0.35 -8.20
C THR A 246 3.68 0.03 -9.44
N ARG A 247 4.88 0.60 -9.26
CA ARG A 247 5.82 0.91 -10.34
C ARG A 247 6.34 -0.32 -11.12
N TYR A 248 6.13 -1.52 -10.59
CA TYR A 248 6.47 -2.78 -11.26
C TYR A 248 5.23 -3.51 -11.80
N TYR A 249 4.04 -2.91 -11.73
CA TYR A 249 2.85 -3.44 -12.38
C TYR A 249 2.96 -3.34 -13.89
N GLY A 250 2.57 -4.40 -14.59
CA GLY A 250 2.25 -4.36 -16.00
C GLY A 250 0.74 -4.30 -16.21
N PRO A 251 0.26 -4.74 -17.39
CA PRO A 251 -1.14 -4.56 -17.80
C PRO A 251 -2.17 -5.22 -16.88
N LYS A 252 -1.77 -6.21 -16.09
CA LYS A 252 -2.69 -6.94 -15.18
C LYS A 252 -2.67 -6.41 -13.75
N GLY A 253 -1.88 -5.38 -13.45
CA GLY A 253 -1.80 -4.82 -12.10
C GLY A 253 -1.34 -5.85 -11.07
N ILE A 254 -2.02 -5.88 -9.92
CA ILE A 254 -1.74 -6.84 -8.83
C ILE A 254 -1.86 -8.31 -9.28
N GLN A 255 -2.72 -8.62 -10.26
CA GLN A 255 -2.83 -9.98 -10.77
C GLN A 255 -1.56 -10.41 -11.51
N GLY A 256 -0.82 -9.48 -12.11
CA GLY A 256 0.49 -9.75 -12.71
C GLY A 256 1.53 -10.22 -11.69
N PHE A 257 1.51 -9.66 -10.47
CA PHE A 257 2.34 -10.12 -9.35
C PHE A 257 1.97 -11.54 -8.91
N ARG A 258 0.66 -11.83 -8.78
CA ARG A 258 0.17 -13.17 -8.41
C ARG A 258 0.48 -14.21 -9.49
N ASP A 259 0.32 -13.85 -10.77
CA ASP A 259 0.58 -14.74 -11.90
C ASP A 259 2.07 -15.12 -12.00
N MET A 260 2.97 -14.19 -11.67
CA MET A 260 4.42 -14.36 -11.69
C MET A 260 4.91 -15.46 -10.72
N VAL A 261 4.30 -15.58 -9.53
CA VAL A 261 4.70 -16.49 -8.43
C VAL A 261 4.18 -17.90 -8.65
#